data_AF-A0A2R5LD19-F1
#
_entry.id   AF-A0A2R5LD19-F1
#
_cell.length_a   1.000
_cell.length_b   1.000
_cell.length_c   1.000
_cell.angle_alpha   90.00
_cell.angle_beta   90.00
_cell.angle_gamma   90.00
#
_symmetry.space_group_name_H-M   'P 1'
#
loop_
_entity.id
_entity.type
_entity.pdbx_description
1 polymer ?
#
loop_
_entity_poly.entity_id
_entity_poly.type
_entity_poly.pdbx_seq_one_letter_code
_entity_poly.pdbx_strand_id
1 'polypeptide(L)'
;RNRLQKAPYHHGEKFDMWDFKSLKAMRKASEIWKDVSSFLTMWSNSLKQIEGHYGTGVASYFLFLRWLLFLNLLMFFLPLLLIIIPHFVFPKTSTSLPLSHLLVPSPFTVLPINATTGYSTSSPAPFAAAFTAEEMSNRTSQLAEECYTMYRVRVTEATGGGISYLQDFLQGTGWMELTALFAGRYYEAVESLPSTRLPYNFPLAYILANICCFLLCLLMMIRYTTVGVRETLLVSEGKLHQYCNLVFASWDFCITDERTARLKRISIIQELKSYLAEERRDAELAQWSRSKKITLLVVRFFTNLVVLIIIAASLYAVYVATSASFGEQASSDGSSKDGFWALVVQFIPSLVITGLNIVIPGVFSHLIRFENYSTAFEIKLTLLRTVFLRFTSIFVLLISLYKQINCEKGEQGVCFEGKDDVCKKPVCWETAVGQQIYKLTLLDFVVGIALVFLIELPRRLLVTRVDSKLTKWIGRPEFSIPTRVLDLVYSQTLCWLGTFYCPI
;
A
#
# COMPACT_ATOMS: atom_id res chain seq x y z
N ARG A 1 73.47 22.23 5.00
CA ARG A 1 72.82 22.61 6.28
C ARG A 1 71.55 23.41 5.94
N ASN A 2 70.43 22.73 5.60
CA ASN A 2 69.10 23.34 5.49
C ASN A 2 68.10 22.31 6.03
N ARG A 3 67.66 22.50 7.27
CA ARG A 3 66.61 21.71 7.92
C ARG A 3 65.26 22.29 7.50
N LEU A 4 64.50 21.59 6.67
CA LEU A 4 63.07 21.81 6.59
C LEU A 4 62.43 21.06 7.78
N GLN A 5 61.99 21.83 8.77
CA GLN A 5 61.19 21.34 9.88
C GLN A 5 59.87 20.77 9.33
N LYS A 6 59.58 19.50 9.65
CA LYS A 6 58.22 18.96 9.54
C LYS A 6 57.34 19.71 10.52
N ALA A 7 56.28 20.35 10.02
CA ALA A 7 55.22 20.93 10.84
C ALA A 7 54.51 19.81 11.64
N PRO A 8 53.98 20.11 12.85
CA PRO A 8 53.29 19.13 13.66
C PRO A 8 51.93 18.75 13.04
N TYR A 9 51.59 17.47 13.14
CA TYR A 9 50.35 16.90 12.65
C TYR A 9 49.16 17.44 13.47
N HIS A 10 48.35 18.32 12.88
CA HIS A 10 47.15 18.85 13.53
C HIS A 10 45.98 17.85 13.43
N HIS A 11 45.29 17.65 14.56
CA HIS A 11 44.17 16.72 14.74
C HIS A 11 42.91 17.02 13.89
N GLY A 12 42.94 18.07 13.06
CA GLY A 12 41.82 18.53 12.21
C GLY A 12 41.72 17.88 10.83
N GLU A 13 42.79 17.26 10.30
CA GLU A 13 42.78 16.71 8.92
C GLU A 13 41.78 15.55 8.71
N LYS A 14 41.40 14.84 9.77
CA LYS A 14 40.41 13.75 9.67
C LYS A 14 39.00 14.27 9.38
N PHE A 15 38.66 15.47 9.87
CA PHE A 15 37.35 16.08 9.66
C PHE A 15 37.22 16.58 8.22
N ASP A 16 38.24 17.26 7.71
CA ASP A 16 38.30 17.75 6.32
C ASP A 16 38.32 16.59 5.30
N MET A 17 38.99 15.49 5.64
CA MET A 17 39.00 14.29 4.79
C MET A 17 37.66 13.54 4.78
N TRP A 18 36.89 13.57 5.88
CA TRP A 18 35.53 13.01 5.92
C TRP A 18 34.57 13.86 5.08
N ASP A 19 34.67 15.19 5.20
CA ASP A 19 33.83 16.12 4.47
C ASP A 19 34.11 16.09 2.96
N PHE A 20 35.39 15.96 2.57
CA PHE A 20 35.77 15.77 1.17
C PHE A 20 35.28 14.42 0.60
N LYS A 21 35.35 13.34 1.38
CA LYS A 21 34.83 12.03 0.98
C LYS A 21 33.30 12.03 0.87
N SER A 22 32.60 12.69 1.79
CA SER A 22 31.14 12.83 1.78
C SER A 22 30.68 13.65 0.57
N LEU A 23 31.36 14.77 0.26
CA LEU A 23 31.09 15.59 -0.92
C LEU A 23 31.31 14.82 -2.22
N LYS A 24 32.38 14.02 -2.30
CA LYS A 24 32.67 13.20 -3.48
C LYS A 24 31.66 12.06 -3.65
N ALA A 25 31.22 11.44 -2.56
CA ALA A 25 30.15 10.45 -2.56
C ALA A 25 28.81 11.07 -2.97
N MET A 26 28.49 12.27 -2.47
CA MET A 26 27.28 13.02 -2.84
C MET A 26 27.30 13.44 -4.33
N ARG A 27 28.45 13.86 -4.88
CA ARG A 27 28.57 14.11 -6.32
C ARG A 27 28.37 12.85 -7.13
N LYS A 28 28.98 11.73 -6.74
CA LYS A 28 28.82 10.46 -7.44
C LYS A 28 27.38 9.95 -7.38
N ALA A 29 26.71 10.10 -6.24
CA ALA A 29 25.29 9.81 -6.10
C ALA A 29 24.43 10.77 -6.95
N SER A 30 24.80 12.05 -7.04
CA SER A 30 24.13 13.04 -7.90
C SER A 30 24.31 12.72 -9.39
N GLU A 31 25.47 12.23 -9.81
CA GLU A 31 25.75 11.80 -11.18
C GLU A 31 24.98 10.52 -11.53
N ILE A 32 25.02 9.50 -10.66
CA ILE A 32 24.18 8.30 -10.80
C ILE A 32 22.70 8.69 -10.83
N TRP A 33 22.27 9.65 -10.02
CA TRP A 33 20.90 10.16 -10.04
C TRP A 33 20.57 10.87 -11.35
N LYS A 34 21.51 11.59 -11.97
CA LYS A 34 21.34 12.21 -13.29
C LYS A 34 21.27 11.17 -14.40
N ASP A 35 22.05 10.09 -14.32
CA ASP A 35 22.05 9.00 -15.29
C ASP A 35 20.80 8.12 -15.16
N VAL A 36 20.37 7.85 -13.92
CA VAL A 36 19.07 7.23 -13.66
C VAL A 36 17.98 8.16 -14.17
N SER A 37 18.01 9.47 -13.84
CA SER A 37 17.09 10.50 -14.34
C SER A 37 17.04 10.55 -15.87
N SER A 38 18.18 10.42 -16.55
CA SER A 38 18.24 10.37 -18.01
C SER A 38 17.62 9.09 -18.56
N PHE A 39 17.80 7.94 -17.90
CA PHE A 39 17.05 6.72 -18.19
C PHE A 39 15.54 6.90 -17.96
N LEU A 40 15.13 7.72 -16.98
CA LEU A 40 13.73 8.11 -16.76
C LEU A 40 13.15 9.01 -17.87
N THR A 41 13.98 9.54 -18.77
CA THR A 41 13.55 10.34 -19.94
C THR A 41 13.19 9.53 -21.19
N MET A 42 13.24 8.19 -21.12
CA MET A 42 12.42 7.38 -22.03
C MET A 42 10.99 7.97 -22.03
N TRP A 43 10.19 7.77 -23.07
CA TRP A 43 8.81 8.30 -23.12
C TRP A 43 8.65 9.83 -23.17
N SER A 44 9.69 10.66 -23.01
CA SER A 44 9.54 12.14 -22.94
C SER A 44 8.91 12.75 -24.21
N ASN A 45 9.28 12.23 -25.39
CA ASN A 45 8.66 12.63 -26.66
C ASN A 45 7.18 12.24 -26.73
N SER A 46 6.83 11.05 -26.25
CA SER A 46 5.44 10.58 -26.18
C SER A 46 4.62 11.41 -25.19
N LEU A 47 5.18 11.78 -24.03
CA LEU A 47 4.52 12.68 -23.08
C LEU A 47 4.29 14.07 -23.68
N LYS A 48 5.29 14.64 -24.37
CA LYS A 48 5.13 15.92 -25.08
C LYS A 48 4.04 15.85 -26.16
N GLN A 49 3.95 14.73 -26.86
CA GLN A 49 2.90 14.51 -27.86
C GLN A 49 1.51 14.40 -27.19
N ILE A 50 1.40 13.70 -26.06
CA ILE A 50 0.17 13.63 -25.26
C ILE A 50 -0.22 15.01 -24.73
N GLU A 51 0.75 15.78 -24.24
CA GLU A 51 0.55 17.16 -23.77
C GLU A 51 0.04 18.06 -24.89
N GLY A 52 0.61 17.96 -26.11
CA GLY A 52 0.14 18.71 -27.28
C GLY A 52 -1.29 18.37 -27.70
N HIS A 53 -1.69 17.10 -27.62
CA HIS A 53 -3.03 16.65 -28.03
C HIS A 53 -4.11 16.78 -26.95
N TYR A 54 -3.77 16.54 -25.68
CA TYR A 54 -4.73 16.39 -24.58
C TYR A 54 -4.55 17.44 -23.47
N GLY A 55 -3.52 18.28 -23.57
CA GLY A 55 -3.25 19.36 -22.63
C GLY A 55 -2.39 18.95 -21.43
N THR A 56 -2.00 19.96 -20.65
CA THR A 56 -1.09 19.83 -19.50
C THR A 56 -1.66 18.96 -18.39
N GLY A 57 -2.98 18.98 -18.14
CA GLY A 57 -3.61 18.17 -17.08
C GLY A 57 -3.47 16.67 -17.29
N VAL A 58 -3.65 16.18 -18.53
CA VAL A 58 -3.44 14.76 -18.87
C VAL A 58 -1.95 14.41 -18.81
N ALA A 59 -1.08 15.33 -19.25
CA ALA A 59 0.37 15.14 -19.14
C ALA A 59 0.84 15.01 -17.68
N SER A 60 0.30 15.80 -16.75
CA SER A 60 0.61 15.71 -15.31
C SER A 60 0.27 14.33 -14.74
N TYR A 61 -0.84 13.71 -15.17
CA TYR A 61 -1.18 12.34 -14.76
C TYR A 61 -0.12 11.32 -15.19
N PHE A 62 0.30 11.35 -16.46
CA PHE A 62 1.32 10.42 -16.96
C PHE A 62 2.70 10.69 -16.35
N LEU A 63 3.01 11.95 -16.05
CA LEU A 63 4.22 12.32 -15.32
C LEU A 63 4.23 11.73 -13.91
N PHE A 64 3.09 11.80 -13.21
CA PHE A 64 2.90 11.18 -11.90
C PHE A 64 3.00 9.65 -11.97
N LEU A 65 2.31 9.03 -12.94
CA LEU A 65 2.37 7.58 -13.17
C LEU A 65 3.80 7.10 -13.43
N ARG A 66 4.55 7.83 -14.24
CA ARG A 66 5.97 7.54 -14.52
C ARG A 66 6.82 7.62 -13.25
N TRP A 67 6.64 8.67 -12.45
CA TRP A 67 7.35 8.79 -11.18
C TRP A 67 7.02 7.63 -10.23
N LEU A 68 5.74 7.25 -10.14
CA LEU A 68 5.25 6.16 -9.30
C LEU A 68 5.78 4.80 -9.77
N LEU A 69 5.90 4.57 -11.08
CA LEU A 69 6.55 3.38 -11.63
C LEU A 69 7.99 3.25 -11.14
N PHE A 70 8.76 4.34 -11.12
CA PHE A 70 10.14 4.31 -10.63
C PHE A 70 10.23 4.10 -9.13
N LEU A 71 9.28 4.65 -8.37
CA LEU A 71 9.16 4.35 -6.95
C LEU A 71 8.92 2.85 -6.74
N ASN A 72 8.02 2.23 -7.51
CA ASN A 72 7.76 0.80 -7.42
C ASN A 72 8.93 -0.08 -7.89
N LEU A 73 9.68 0.35 -8.92
CA LEU A 73 10.91 -0.34 -9.31
C LEU A 73 11.95 -0.29 -8.18
N LEU A 74 12.10 0.85 -7.48
CA LEU A 74 12.96 0.94 -6.31
C LEU A 74 12.50 -0.02 -5.20
N MET A 75 11.19 -0.05 -4.92
CA MET A 75 10.58 -0.95 -3.93
C MET A 75 10.81 -2.43 -4.27
N PHE A 76 10.93 -2.78 -5.55
CA PHE A 76 11.22 -4.14 -6.00
C PHE A 76 12.72 -4.46 -5.95
N PHE A 77 13.57 -3.59 -6.52
CA PHE A 77 15.00 -3.88 -6.66
C PHE A 77 15.76 -3.91 -5.34
N LEU A 78 15.33 -3.13 -4.34
CA LEU A 78 16.03 -3.05 -3.06
C LEU A 78 15.88 -4.34 -2.24
N PRO A 79 14.68 -4.88 -1.99
CA PRO A 79 14.48 -6.23 -1.46
C PRO A 79 15.08 -7.33 -2.33
N LEU A 80 14.98 -7.21 -3.67
CA LEU A 80 15.58 -8.19 -4.58
C LEU A 80 17.09 -8.32 -4.36
N LEU A 81 17.80 -7.20 -4.34
CA LEU A 81 19.26 -7.18 -4.20
C LEU A 81 19.72 -7.55 -2.79
N LEU A 82 19.03 -7.05 -1.76
CA LEU A 82 19.48 -7.19 -0.38
C LEU A 82 18.94 -8.44 0.30
N ILE A 83 17.80 -8.99 -0.12
CA ILE A 83 17.17 -10.10 0.58
C ILE A 83 17.15 -11.34 -0.32
N ILE A 84 16.57 -11.22 -1.52
CA ILE A 84 16.26 -12.37 -2.37
C ILE A 84 17.53 -12.97 -2.98
N ILE A 85 18.39 -12.16 -3.61
CA ILE A 85 19.62 -12.66 -4.22
C ILE A 85 20.52 -13.36 -3.19
N PRO A 86 20.82 -12.76 -2.02
CA PRO A 86 21.57 -13.45 -0.96
C PRO A 86 20.92 -14.77 -0.52
N HIS A 87 19.59 -14.82 -0.44
CA HIS A 87 18.85 -16.01 -0.03
C HIS A 87 18.99 -17.20 -0.97
N PHE A 88 19.03 -16.96 -2.28
CA PHE A 88 19.23 -18.01 -3.27
C PHE A 88 20.70 -18.38 -3.49
N VAL A 89 21.63 -17.45 -3.21
CA VAL A 89 23.07 -17.65 -3.42
C VAL A 89 23.73 -18.33 -2.22
N PHE A 90 23.27 -18.12 -0.99
CA PHE A 90 23.92 -18.66 0.20
C PHE A 90 23.47 -20.11 0.50
N PRO A 91 24.43 -21.03 0.74
CA PRO A 91 24.13 -22.44 1.01
C PRO A 91 23.51 -22.58 2.41
N LYS A 92 22.31 -23.19 2.49
CA LYS A 92 21.60 -23.38 3.76
C LYS A 92 22.27 -24.47 4.61
N THR A 93 22.38 -24.24 5.92
CA THR A 93 22.64 -25.29 6.90
C THR A 93 21.42 -26.20 6.98
N SER A 94 21.56 -27.46 6.54
CA SER A 94 20.63 -28.52 6.93
C SER A 94 20.95 -28.88 8.38
N THR A 95 20.36 -28.17 9.34
CA THR A 95 20.32 -28.67 10.72
C THR A 95 19.38 -29.87 10.72
N SER A 96 19.90 -31.05 10.37
CA SER A 96 19.21 -32.30 10.63
C SER A 96 19.24 -32.52 12.14
N LEU A 97 18.24 -32.02 12.85
CA LEU A 97 17.94 -32.58 14.16
C LEU A 97 17.52 -34.04 13.92
N PRO A 98 18.21 -35.04 14.50
CA PRO A 98 17.78 -36.41 14.37
C PRO A 98 16.38 -36.57 14.97
N LEU A 99 15.50 -37.28 14.24
CA LEU A 99 14.10 -37.60 14.54
C LEU A 99 13.88 -38.29 15.91
N SER A 100 14.94 -38.56 16.67
CA SER A 100 14.93 -39.31 17.93
C SER A 100 14.58 -38.49 19.19
N HIS A 101 14.32 -37.18 19.08
CA HIS A 101 13.89 -36.35 20.21
C HIS A 101 12.39 -35.96 20.18
N LEU A 102 11.59 -36.52 19.28
CA LEU A 102 10.11 -36.32 19.21
C LEU A 102 9.31 -37.01 20.34
N LEU A 103 9.96 -37.43 21.42
CA LEU A 103 9.26 -37.77 22.66
C LEU A 103 8.92 -36.49 23.41
N VAL A 104 7.72 -35.99 23.09
CA VAL A 104 6.91 -35.02 23.83
C VAL A 104 7.30 -34.98 25.31
N PRO A 105 7.90 -33.91 25.83
CA PRO A 105 7.67 -33.55 27.22
C PRO A 105 6.27 -32.95 27.31
N SER A 106 5.49 -33.49 28.25
CA SER A 106 4.20 -32.99 28.75
C SER A 106 4.08 -31.46 28.82
N PRO A 107 2.85 -30.89 28.74
CA PRO A 107 2.63 -29.46 28.58
C PRO A 107 3.32 -28.65 29.67
N PHE A 108 4.30 -27.83 29.28
CA PHE A 108 4.85 -26.81 30.17
C PHE A 108 3.81 -25.71 30.33
N THR A 109 3.13 -25.73 31.47
CA THR A 109 2.36 -24.61 32.01
C THR A 109 3.23 -23.36 32.04
N VAL A 110 2.96 -22.43 31.14
CA VAL A 110 3.42 -21.05 31.24
C VAL A 110 2.65 -20.42 32.42
N LEU A 111 3.30 -20.28 33.57
CA LEU A 111 2.74 -19.53 34.70
C LEU A 111 2.60 -18.06 34.29
N PRO A 112 1.41 -17.42 34.43
CA PRO A 112 1.27 -16.01 34.16
C PRO A 112 1.94 -15.20 35.28
N ILE A 113 2.73 -14.20 34.90
CA ILE A 113 3.28 -13.19 35.82
C ILE A 113 2.12 -12.26 36.19
N ASN A 114 1.41 -12.57 37.28
CA ASN A 114 0.46 -11.63 37.87
C ASN A 114 1.18 -10.76 38.91
N ALA A 115 1.44 -9.50 38.55
CA ALA A 115 1.88 -8.49 39.51
C ALA A 115 0.64 -7.92 40.23
N THR A 116 0.37 -8.34 41.46
CA THR A 116 -0.39 -7.55 42.47
C THR A 116 -0.14 -8.09 43.89
N THR A 117 0.58 -7.27 44.67
CA THR A 117 0.54 -7.05 46.14
C THR A 117 -0.02 -8.11 47.10
N GLY A 118 0.79 -8.49 48.09
CA GLY A 118 0.35 -9.06 49.37
C GLY A 118 1.52 -9.47 50.29
N TYR A 119 1.80 -8.68 51.32
CA TYR A 119 2.81 -8.94 52.36
C TYR A 119 2.47 -10.17 53.21
N SER A 120 3.44 -11.05 53.47
CA SER A 120 3.74 -11.58 54.82
C SER A 120 5.03 -12.42 54.82
N THR A 121 5.74 -12.28 55.94
CA THR A 121 7.11 -12.63 56.26
C THR A 121 7.36 -14.11 56.55
N SER A 122 8.41 -14.72 55.96
CA SER A 122 9.46 -15.44 56.70
C SER A 122 10.62 -15.88 55.77
N SER A 123 11.83 -15.67 56.29
CA SER A 123 13.24 -15.85 55.89
C SER A 123 13.68 -16.94 54.89
N PRO A 124 14.93 -16.84 54.35
CA PRO A 124 15.24 -17.08 52.93
C PRO A 124 15.94 -18.42 52.64
N ALA A 125 15.69 -18.97 51.44
CA ALA A 125 16.57 -19.94 50.78
C ALA A 125 16.97 -19.38 49.40
N PRO A 126 18.27 -19.31 49.06
CA PRO A 126 18.73 -18.66 47.85
C PRO A 126 18.79 -19.67 46.71
N PHE A 127 17.71 -19.86 45.95
CA PHE A 127 17.79 -20.58 44.68
C PHE A 127 16.71 -20.13 43.68
N ALA A 128 16.59 -18.81 43.51
CA ALA A 128 16.11 -18.26 42.25
C ALA A 128 17.36 -17.89 41.46
N ALA A 129 17.86 -18.82 40.65
CA ALA A 129 18.85 -18.48 39.63
C ALA A 129 18.20 -17.40 38.75
N ALA A 130 18.66 -16.16 38.89
CA ALA A 130 18.34 -15.11 37.96
C ALA A 130 18.87 -15.57 36.60
N PHE A 131 17.98 -16.04 35.73
CA PHE A 131 18.34 -16.36 34.35
C PHE A 131 19.03 -15.14 33.75
N THR A 132 20.25 -15.33 33.25
CA THR A 132 20.95 -14.28 32.54
C THR A 132 20.16 -13.95 31.27
N ALA A 133 20.17 -12.69 30.83
CA ALA A 133 19.50 -12.29 29.59
C ALA A 133 19.93 -13.13 28.36
N GLU A 134 21.16 -13.64 28.41
CA GLU A 134 21.77 -14.52 27.41
C GLU A 134 21.12 -15.92 27.37
N GLU A 135 20.78 -16.49 28.53
CA GLU A 135 20.13 -17.80 28.61
C GLU A 135 18.65 -17.75 28.22
N MET A 136 17.97 -16.62 28.50
CA MET A 136 16.61 -16.38 28.03
C MET A 136 16.55 -16.16 26.50
N SER A 137 17.54 -15.44 25.94
CA SER A 137 17.68 -15.24 24.49
C SER A 137 17.89 -16.55 23.72
N ASN A 138 18.72 -17.46 24.25
CA ASN A 138 18.97 -18.76 23.62
C ASN A 138 17.72 -19.65 23.61
N ARG A 139 16.93 -19.66 24.69
CA ARG A 139 15.66 -20.41 24.75
C ARG A 139 14.61 -19.86 23.79
N THR A 140 14.48 -18.55 23.66
CA THR A 140 13.56 -17.95 22.68
C THR A 140 13.95 -18.25 21.25
N SER A 141 15.25 -18.32 20.94
CA SER A 141 15.73 -18.69 19.61
C SER A 141 15.46 -20.15 19.27
N GLN A 142 15.64 -21.07 20.24
CA GLN A 142 15.37 -22.50 20.05
C GLN A 142 13.88 -22.78 19.84
N LEU A 143 13.01 -22.22 20.68
CA LEU A 143 11.57 -22.37 20.55
C LEU A 143 11.07 -21.89 19.18
N ALA A 144 11.60 -20.77 18.69
CA ALA A 144 11.20 -20.23 17.41
C ALA A 144 11.69 -21.07 16.21
N GLU A 145 12.85 -21.72 16.31
CA GLU A 145 13.33 -22.70 15.32
C GLU A 145 12.45 -23.97 15.29
N GLU A 146 12.07 -24.50 16.47
CA GLU A 146 11.11 -25.62 16.58
C GLU A 146 9.75 -25.27 15.97
N CYS A 147 9.26 -24.05 16.23
CA CYS A 147 8.00 -23.58 15.67
C CYS A 147 8.04 -23.40 14.16
N TYR A 148 9.15 -22.87 13.65
CA TYR A 148 9.34 -22.71 12.21
C TYR A 148 9.42 -24.06 11.48
N THR A 149 10.10 -25.04 12.07
CA THR A 149 10.17 -26.39 11.49
C THR A 149 8.82 -27.10 11.50
N MET A 150 8.05 -27.00 12.59
CA MET A 150 6.67 -27.51 12.65
C MET A 150 5.78 -26.87 11.59
N TYR A 151 5.85 -25.54 11.45
CA TYR A 151 5.12 -24.79 10.43
C TYR A 151 5.47 -25.28 9.02
N ARG A 152 6.77 -25.42 8.71
CA ARG A 152 7.23 -25.91 7.41
C ARG A 152 6.68 -27.29 7.06
N VAL A 153 6.74 -28.23 8.00
CA VAL A 153 6.24 -29.60 7.79
C VAL A 153 4.74 -29.57 7.50
N ARG A 154 3.95 -28.84 8.32
CA ARG A 154 2.50 -28.70 8.14
C ARG A 154 2.14 -28.14 6.77
N VAL A 155 2.84 -27.10 6.32
CA VAL A 155 2.61 -26.49 5.00
C VAL A 155 2.96 -27.46 3.86
N THR A 156 4.08 -28.17 3.97
CA THR A 156 4.48 -29.16 2.94
C THR A 156 3.52 -30.33 2.85
N GLU A 157 2.94 -30.77 3.96
CA GLU A 157 1.95 -31.85 4.00
C GLU A 157 0.58 -31.39 3.48
N ALA A 158 0.20 -30.12 3.73
CA ALA A 158 -1.04 -29.53 3.24
C ALA A 158 -1.03 -29.23 1.73
N THR A 159 0.15 -29.21 1.09
CA THR A 159 0.29 -28.89 -0.34
C THR A 159 -0.19 -30.08 -1.20
N GLY A 160 -1.41 -30.00 -1.73
CA GLY A 160 -2.00 -31.02 -2.60
C GLY A 160 -1.49 -30.98 -4.06
N GLY A 161 -1.75 -32.03 -4.83
CA GLY A 161 -1.42 -32.11 -6.27
C GLY A 161 -2.54 -31.63 -7.22
N GLY A 162 -2.17 -31.08 -8.38
CA GLY A 162 -3.11 -30.72 -9.45
C GLY A 162 -3.77 -29.33 -9.31
N ILE A 163 -5.11 -29.26 -9.31
CA ILE A 163 -5.90 -28.00 -9.26
C ILE A 163 -5.66 -27.22 -7.96
N SER A 164 -5.26 -27.89 -6.88
CA SER A 164 -4.82 -27.28 -5.63
C SER A 164 -3.63 -26.34 -5.80
N TYR A 165 -2.71 -26.58 -6.76
CA TYR A 165 -1.60 -25.66 -7.00
C TYR A 165 -2.07 -24.28 -7.49
N LEU A 166 -3.11 -24.25 -8.32
CA LEU A 166 -3.70 -23.00 -8.81
C LEU A 166 -4.48 -22.31 -7.69
N GLN A 167 -5.18 -23.08 -6.86
CA GLN A 167 -5.87 -22.56 -5.67
C GLN A 167 -4.88 -21.96 -4.66
N ASP A 168 -3.80 -22.67 -4.36
CA ASP A 168 -2.69 -22.20 -3.52
C ASP A 168 -2.04 -20.95 -4.11
N PHE A 169 -1.92 -20.91 -5.45
CA PHE A 169 -1.43 -19.72 -6.14
C PHE A 169 -2.32 -18.50 -5.92
N LEU A 170 -3.62 -18.65 -6.18
CA LEU A 170 -4.59 -17.55 -6.04
C LEU A 170 -4.71 -17.09 -4.58
N GLN A 171 -4.66 -18.02 -3.62
CA GLN A 171 -4.79 -17.70 -2.20
C GLN A 171 -3.48 -17.22 -1.57
N GLY A 172 -2.32 -17.53 -2.16
CA GLY A 172 -1.02 -17.35 -1.52
C GLY A 172 -0.80 -18.32 -0.35
N THR A 173 -1.47 -19.47 -0.35
CA THR A 173 -1.41 -20.51 0.70
C THR A 173 -0.58 -21.71 0.24
N GLY A 174 -0.33 -22.65 1.16
CA GLY A 174 0.33 -23.92 0.80
C GLY A 174 1.77 -23.68 0.36
N TRP A 175 2.17 -24.22 -0.80
CA TRP A 175 3.55 -24.09 -1.29
C TRP A 175 4.04 -22.64 -1.40
N MET A 176 3.13 -21.68 -1.63
CA MET A 176 3.48 -20.27 -1.74
C MET A 176 3.98 -19.67 -0.44
N GLU A 177 3.51 -20.14 0.72
CA GLU A 177 3.91 -19.64 2.04
C GLU A 177 5.41 -19.78 2.31
N LEU A 178 6.04 -20.78 1.68
CA LEU A 178 7.46 -21.08 1.79
C LEU A 178 8.32 -20.41 0.70
N THR A 179 7.72 -19.58 -0.16
CA THR A 179 8.45 -18.86 -1.20
C THR A 179 9.03 -17.55 -0.69
N ALA A 180 9.91 -16.94 -1.48
CA ALA A 180 10.48 -15.62 -1.21
C ALA A 180 9.43 -14.49 -1.17
N LEU A 181 8.18 -14.78 -1.56
CA LEU A 181 7.08 -13.82 -1.55
C LEU A 181 6.64 -13.44 -0.13
N PHE A 182 6.76 -14.30 0.88
CA PHE A 182 6.25 -14.03 2.22
C PHE A 182 7.34 -13.86 3.28
N ALA A 183 7.07 -12.97 4.24
CA ALA A 183 7.98 -12.64 5.34
C ALA A 183 8.46 -13.86 6.14
N GLY A 184 7.58 -14.84 6.38
CA GLY A 184 7.90 -16.05 7.16
C GLY A 184 9.08 -16.85 6.62
N ARG A 185 9.46 -16.67 5.34
CA ARG A 185 10.60 -17.38 4.75
C ARG A 185 11.97 -16.90 5.24
N TYR A 186 12.07 -15.65 5.70
CA TYR A 186 13.34 -14.99 6.02
C TYR A 186 13.78 -15.14 7.48
N TYR A 187 13.21 -16.11 8.20
CA TYR A 187 13.54 -16.42 9.58
C TYR A 187 14.89 -17.17 9.73
N GLU A 188 15.26 -18.01 8.76
CA GLU A 188 16.50 -18.82 8.80
C GLU A 188 17.76 -17.94 8.67
N ALA A 189 18.67 -18.00 9.65
CA ALA A 189 20.02 -17.47 9.51
C ALA A 189 20.90 -18.51 8.78
N VAL A 190 21.67 -18.08 7.78
CA VAL A 190 22.56 -18.96 7.00
C VAL A 190 24.01 -18.68 7.36
N GLU A 191 24.85 -19.73 7.35
CA GLU A 191 26.29 -19.57 7.53
C GLU A 191 26.95 -18.75 6.42
N SER A 192 28.05 -18.13 6.82
CA SER A 192 28.86 -17.11 6.15
C SER A 192 29.06 -17.19 4.63
N LEU A 193 29.28 -16.02 4.02
CA LEU A 193 29.63 -15.84 2.61
C LEU A 193 30.73 -16.83 2.16
N PRO A 194 30.65 -17.46 0.97
CA PRO A 194 31.63 -18.44 0.47
C PRO A 194 33.09 -17.94 0.34
N SER A 195 33.37 -16.68 0.68
CA SER A 195 34.71 -16.06 0.61
C SER A 195 35.03 -15.10 1.76
N THR A 196 34.08 -14.83 2.68
CA THR A 196 34.36 -14.06 3.90
C THR A 196 33.67 -14.74 5.09
N ARG A 197 34.35 -14.89 6.23
CA ARG A 197 33.75 -15.44 7.47
C ARG A 197 32.75 -14.48 8.13
N LEU A 198 32.02 -13.69 7.34
CA LEU A 198 31.01 -12.77 7.84
C LEU A 198 29.65 -13.46 7.78
N PRO A 199 28.99 -13.72 8.92
CA PRO A 199 27.65 -14.29 8.94
C PRO A 199 26.65 -13.29 8.35
N TYR A 200 25.74 -13.77 7.50
CA TYR A 200 24.67 -12.97 6.94
C TYR A 200 23.35 -13.26 7.67
N ASN A 201 22.91 -12.33 8.50
CA ASN A 201 21.68 -12.47 9.27
C ASN A 201 20.48 -12.01 8.44
N PHE A 202 19.70 -12.96 7.92
CA PHE A 202 18.50 -12.70 7.11
C PHE A 202 17.41 -11.90 7.85
N PRO A 203 17.02 -12.24 9.09
CA PRO A 203 16.07 -11.43 9.84
C PRO A 203 16.48 -9.96 9.98
N LEU A 204 17.75 -9.70 10.31
CA LEU A 204 18.27 -8.34 10.42
C LEU A 204 18.29 -7.62 9.07
N ALA A 205 18.78 -8.30 8.03
CA ALA A 205 18.83 -7.77 6.68
C ALA A 205 17.42 -7.42 6.16
N TYR A 206 16.44 -8.27 6.45
CA TYR A 206 15.04 -8.06 6.09
C TYR A 206 14.50 -6.75 6.69
N ILE A 207 14.66 -6.57 7.99
CA ILE A 207 14.19 -5.37 8.69
C ILE A 207 14.93 -4.13 8.18
N LEU A 208 16.27 -4.19 8.05
CA LEU A 208 17.08 -3.07 7.62
C LEU A 208 16.79 -2.66 6.17
N ALA A 209 16.62 -3.64 5.27
CA ALA A 209 16.26 -3.39 3.88
C ALA A 209 14.88 -2.74 3.78
N ASN A 210 13.88 -3.21 4.52
CA ASN A 210 12.56 -2.58 4.58
C ASN A 210 12.63 -1.14 5.11
N ILE A 211 13.32 -0.90 6.24
CA ILE A 211 13.51 0.45 6.78
C ILE A 211 14.18 1.37 5.75
N CYS A 212 15.26 0.90 5.11
CA CYS A 212 15.96 1.64 4.06
C CYS A 212 15.01 1.95 2.88
N CYS A 213 14.21 0.97 2.47
CA CYS A 213 13.21 1.12 1.41
C CYS A 213 12.19 2.21 1.74
N PHE A 214 11.61 2.16 2.95
CA PHE A 214 10.64 3.17 3.42
C PHE A 214 11.27 4.56 3.51
N LEU A 215 12.48 4.69 4.06
CA LEU A 215 13.18 5.98 4.18
C LEU A 215 13.49 6.57 2.80
N LEU A 216 14.00 5.77 1.86
CA LEU A 216 14.26 6.22 0.51
C LEU A 216 12.97 6.64 -0.20
N CYS A 217 11.89 5.87 -0.04
CA CYS A 217 10.59 6.23 -0.63
C CYS A 217 10.00 7.51 -0.04
N LEU A 218 10.12 7.70 1.28
CA LEU A 218 9.72 8.93 1.94
C LEU A 218 10.51 10.12 1.40
N LEU A 219 11.84 10.00 1.29
CA LEU A 219 12.69 11.06 0.74
C LEU A 219 12.32 11.40 -0.71
N MET A 220 12.08 10.39 -1.56
CA MET A 220 11.64 10.59 -2.93
C MET A 220 10.27 11.26 -3.03
N MET A 221 9.31 10.83 -2.20
CA MET A 221 7.98 11.42 -2.12
C MET A 221 8.04 12.88 -1.69
N ILE A 222 8.81 13.20 -0.65
CA ILE A 222 8.99 14.58 -0.17
C ILE A 222 9.61 15.44 -1.27
N ARG A 223 10.63 14.94 -1.97
CA ARG A 223 11.26 15.65 -3.10
C ARG A 223 10.26 15.92 -4.22
N TYR A 224 9.46 14.93 -4.60
CA TYR A 224 8.44 15.10 -5.64
C TYR A 224 7.37 16.12 -5.21
N THR A 225 6.89 16.00 -3.97
CA THR A 225 5.83 16.87 -3.43
C THR A 225 6.30 18.32 -3.28
N THR A 226 7.54 18.56 -2.86
CA THR A 226 8.06 19.94 -2.70
C THR A 226 8.12 20.69 -4.02
N VAL A 227 8.47 20.01 -5.13
CA VAL A 227 8.41 20.60 -6.47
C VAL A 227 6.97 20.95 -6.84
N GLY A 228 6.03 20.01 -6.68
CA GLY A 228 4.62 20.23 -7.02
C GLY A 228 3.93 21.31 -6.16
N VAL A 229 4.23 21.37 -4.86
CA VAL A 229 3.70 22.41 -3.96
C VAL A 229 4.25 23.78 -4.35
N ARG A 230 5.55 23.87 -4.68
CA ARG A 230 6.15 25.13 -5.13
C ARG A 230 5.46 25.65 -6.40
N GLU A 231 5.22 24.79 -7.38
CA GLU A 231 4.49 25.15 -8.59
C GLU A 231 3.07 25.62 -8.28
N THR A 232 2.37 24.92 -7.38
CA THR A 232 1.00 25.29 -6.97
C THR A 232 0.94 26.64 -6.25
N LEU A 233 1.91 26.94 -5.38
CA LEU A 233 2.00 28.22 -4.68
C LEU A 233 2.24 29.38 -5.65
N LEU A 234 3.13 29.20 -6.63
CA LEU A 234 3.39 30.20 -7.68
C LEU A 234 2.14 30.46 -8.52
N VAL A 235 1.35 29.41 -8.83
CA VAL A 235 0.07 29.56 -9.54
C VAL A 235 -0.97 30.29 -8.68
N SER A 236 -0.99 30.06 -7.36
CA SER A 236 -1.95 30.70 -6.45
C SER A 236 -1.71 32.21 -6.28
N GLU A 237 -0.47 32.68 -6.45
CA GLU A 237 -0.13 34.11 -6.36
C GLU A 237 -0.75 34.93 -7.51
N GLY A 238 -1.04 34.30 -8.65
CA GLY A 238 -1.68 34.92 -9.83
C GLY A 238 -3.18 35.20 -9.72
N LYS A 239 -3.85 34.86 -8.60
CA LYS A 239 -5.32 35.01 -8.45
C LYS A 239 -5.82 36.45 -8.49
N LEU A 240 -4.99 37.43 -8.13
CA LEU A 240 -5.43 38.84 -8.07
C LEU A 240 -5.76 39.41 -9.46
N HIS A 241 -5.22 38.81 -10.55
CA HIS A 241 -5.37 39.28 -11.94
C HIS A 241 -5.79 38.12 -12.86
N GLN A 242 -6.62 37.20 -12.36
CA GLN A 242 -6.95 35.93 -13.03
C GLN A 242 -7.53 36.13 -14.45
N TYR A 243 -8.45 37.07 -14.63
CA TYR A 243 -9.01 37.38 -15.96
C TYR A 243 -7.97 37.98 -16.91
N CYS A 244 -7.15 38.92 -16.43
CA CYS A 244 -6.12 39.56 -17.24
C CYS A 244 -5.04 38.55 -17.66
N ASN A 245 -4.57 37.72 -16.74
CA ASN A 245 -3.61 36.66 -17.04
C ASN A 245 -4.21 35.60 -17.97
N LEU A 246 -5.50 35.27 -17.82
CA LEU A 246 -6.17 34.34 -18.72
C LEU A 246 -6.25 34.88 -20.15
N VAL A 247 -6.61 36.17 -20.31
CA VAL A 247 -6.77 36.77 -21.64
C VAL A 247 -5.43 37.10 -22.31
N PHE A 248 -4.48 37.65 -21.55
CA PHE A 248 -3.25 38.20 -22.13
C PHE A 248 -2.03 37.27 -22.04
N ALA A 249 -1.97 36.38 -21.04
CA ALA A 249 -0.79 35.54 -20.79
C ALA A 249 -1.01 34.04 -21.08
N SER A 250 -2.24 33.61 -21.38
CA SER A 250 -2.52 32.19 -21.60
C SER A 250 -2.27 31.69 -23.02
N TRP A 251 -2.07 32.59 -23.99
CA TRP A 251 -1.76 32.19 -25.37
C TRP A 251 -0.27 31.88 -25.52
N ASP A 252 0.03 30.72 -26.07
CA ASP A 252 1.40 30.32 -26.41
C ASP A 252 1.66 30.61 -27.89
N PHE A 253 2.53 31.58 -28.15
CA PHE A 253 2.90 32.01 -29.51
C PHE A 253 3.82 31.03 -30.24
N CYS A 254 4.34 30.01 -29.55
CA CYS A 254 5.15 28.96 -30.15
C CYS A 254 4.30 27.82 -30.76
N ILE A 255 2.97 27.86 -30.65
CA ILE A 255 2.08 26.86 -31.26
C ILE A 255 2.06 27.05 -32.79
N THR A 256 2.60 26.06 -33.50
CA THR A 256 2.61 26.02 -34.98
C THR A 256 1.49 25.17 -35.57
N ASP A 257 0.94 24.23 -34.81
CA ASP A 257 -0.13 23.33 -35.25
C ASP A 257 -1.52 23.97 -35.09
N GLU A 258 -2.29 23.99 -36.17
CA GLU A 258 -3.63 24.59 -36.22
C GLU A 258 -4.62 23.87 -35.28
N ARG A 259 -4.51 22.55 -35.15
CA ARG A 259 -5.40 21.79 -34.24
C ARG A 259 -5.13 22.16 -32.79
N THR A 260 -3.85 22.22 -32.41
CA THR A 260 -3.42 22.64 -31.07
C THR A 260 -3.83 24.07 -30.77
N ALA A 261 -3.71 25.00 -31.73
CA ALA A 261 -4.19 26.37 -31.58
C ALA A 261 -5.72 26.43 -31.37
N ARG A 262 -6.50 25.63 -32.12
CA ARG A 262 -7.94 25.52 -31.94
C ARG A 262 -8.32 24.97 -30.57
N LEU A 263 -7.63 23.92 -30.11
CA LEU A 263 -7.83 23.35 -28.78
C LEU A 263 -7.50 24.35 -27.67
N LYS A 264 -6.40 25.09 -27.79
CA LYS A 264 -6.01 26.13 -26.83
C LYS A 264 -7.05 27.25 -26.77
N ARG A 265 -7.58 27.69 -27.92
CA ARG A 265 -8.69 28.65 -27.97
C ARG A 265 -9.94 28.13 -27.25
N ILE A 266 -10.35 26.88 -27.52
CA ILE A 266 -11.50 26.26 -26.88
C ILE A 266 -11.29 26.17 -25.36
N SER A 267 -10.09 25.76 -24.91
CA SER A 267 -9.72 25.68 -23.50
C SER A 267 -9.84 27.03 -22.80
N ILE A 268 -9.28 28.10 -23.36
CA ILE A 268 -9.35 29.45 -22.78
C ILE A 268 -10.81 29.93 -22.67
N ILE A 269 -11.63 29.70 -23.70
CA ILE A 269 -13.06 30.07 -23.68
C ILE A 269 -13.82 29.29 -22.60
N GLN A 270 -13.55 27.99 -22.46
CA GLN A 270 -14.18 27.15 -21.44
C GLN A 270 -13.78 27.58 -20.03
N GLU A 271 -12.51 27.90 -19.82
CA GLU A 271 -11.99 28.37 -18.54
C GLU A 271 -12.62 29.71 -18.15
N LEU A 272 -12.70 30.67 -19.09
CA LEU A 272 -13.37 31.95 -18.87
C LEU A 272 -14.85 31.78 -18.54
N LYS A 273 -15.55 30.90 -19.27
CA LYS A 273 -16.95 30.55 -18.98
C LYS A 273 -17.12 29.95 -17.59
N SER A 274 -16.15 29.13 -17.14
CA SER A 274 -16.20 28.51 -15.82
C SER A 274 -16.06 29.56 -14.70
N TYR A 275 -15.12 30.50 -14.83
CA TYR A 275 -14.94 31.59 -13.86
C TYR A 275 -16.15 32.52 -13.80
N LEU A 276 -16.69 32.93 -14.96
CA LEU A 276 -17.92 33.73 -15.01
C LEU A 276 -19.14 33.00 -14.43
N ALA A 277 -19.25 31.69 -14.65
CA ALA A 277 -20.33 30.89 -14.08
C ALA A 277 -20.17 30.71 -12.56
N GLU A 278 -18.96 30.74 -12.03
CA GLU A 278 -18.68 30.73 -10.60
C GLU A 278 -19.11 32.04 -9.94
N GLU A 279 -18.66 33.19 -10.46
CA GLU A 279 -19.10 34.50 -9.96
C GLU A 279 -20.61 34.72 -10.05
N ARG A 280 -21.24 34.33 -11.17
CA ARG A 280 -22.70 34.44 -11.33
C ARG A 280 -23.43 33.67 -10.22
N ARG A 281 -22.98 32.47 -9.91
CA ARG A 281 -23.58 31.64 -8.84
C ARG A 281 -23.42 32.31 -7.48
N ASP A 282 -22.26 32.89 -7.19
CA ASP A 282 -22.04 33.58 -5.92
C ASP A 282 -22.94 34.81 -5.76
N ALA A 283 -23.17 35.54 -6.85
CA ALA A 283 -24.16 36.63 -6.88
C ALA A 283 -25.59 36.11 -6.66
N GLU A 284 -25.97 34.98 -7.26
CA GLU A 284 -27.28 34.34 -7.02
C GLU A 284 -27.44 33.91 -5.56
N LEU A 285 -26.41 33.29 -4.97
CA LEU A 285 -26.38 32.84 -3.57
C LEU A 285 -26.53 34.01 -2.57
N ALA A 286 -25.95 35.17 -2.89
CA ALA A 286 -26.09 36.39 -2.10
C ALA A 286 -27.56 36.87 -2.03
N GLN A 287 -28.32 36.67 -3.11
CA GLN A 287 -29.73 37.08 -3.23
C GLN A 287 -30.74 36.06 -2.67
N TRP A 288 -30.30 34.89 -2.20
CA TRP A 288 -31.21 33.84 -1.73
C TRP A 288 -31.99 34.22 -0.46
N SER A 289 -33.29 33.93 -0.47
CA SER A 289 -34.17 34.09 0.69
C SER A 289 -33.81 33.13 1.83
N ARG A 290 -34.13 33.52 3.08
CA ARG A 290 -33.82 32.72 4.28
C ARG A 290 -34.42 31.31 4.22
N SER A 291 -35.64 31.15 3.72
CA SER A 291 -36.29 29.84 3.60
C SER A 291 -35.59 28.91 2.61
N LYS A 292 -35.08 29.42 1.48
CA LYS A 292 -34.27 28.64 0.53
C LYS A 292 -32.95 28.18 1.17
N LYS A 293 -32.28 29.07 1.92
CA LYS A 293 -31.05 28.76 2.65
C LYS A 293 -31.28 27.67 3.71
N ILE A 294 -32.35 27.78 4.49
CA ILE A 294 -32.71 26.77 5.51
C ILE A 294 -33.05 25.43 4.86
N THR A 295 -33.83 25.44 3.78
CA THR A 295 -34.18 24.20 3.05
C THR A 295 -32.91 23.49 2.55
N LEU A 296 -31.98 24.23 1.95
CA LEU A 296 -30.72 23.65 1.47
C LEU A 296 -29.86 23.14 2.62
N LEU A 297 -29.80 23.84 3.75
CA LEU A 297 -29.08 23.40 4.94
C LEU A 297 -29.63 22.05 5.45
N VAL A 298 -30.95 21.91 5.52
CA VAL A 298 -31.62 20.67 5.93
C VAL A 298 -31.33 19.54 4.95
N VAL A 299 -31.43 19.80 3.63
CA VAL A 299 -31.10 18.80 2.59
C VAL A 299 -29.64 18.35 2.71
N ARG A 300 -28.70 19.28 2.93
CA ARG A 300 -27.29 18.97 3.13
C ARG A 300 -27.06 18.16 4.41
N PHE A 301 -27.70 18.54 5.52
CA PHE A 301 -27.60 17.77 6.76
C PHE A 301 -28.06 16.33 6.56
N PHE A 302 -29.23 16.13 5.95
CA PHE A 302 -29.78 14.79 5.73
C PHE A 302 -28.93 13.98 4.73
N THR A 303 -28.46 14.61 3.65
CA THR A 303 -27.61 13.93 2.65
C THR A 303 -26.26 13.54 3.27
N ASN A 304 -25.63 14.40 4.07
CA ASN A 304 -24.39 14.07 4.77
C ASN A 304 -24.60 12.99 5.84
N LEU A 305 -25.74 12.97 6.53
CA LEU A 305 -26.11 11.90 7.45
C LEU A 305 -26.21 10.55 6.71
N VAL A 306 -26.87 10.53 5.55
CA VAL A 306 -26.96 9.31 4.71
C VAL A 306 -25.57 8.87 4.26
N VAL A 307 -24.70 9.79 3.84
CA VAL A 307 -23.30 9.47 3.49
C VAL A 307 -22.57 8.83 4.67
N LEU A 308 -22.72 9.37 5.88
CA LEU A 308 -22.10 8.82 7.09
C LEU A 308 -22.63 7.42 7.41
N ILE A 309 -23.94 7.18 7.26
CA ILE A 309 -24.56 5.86 7.44
C ILE A 309 -24.01 4.86 6.40
N ILE A 310 -23.89 5.26 5.14
CA ILE A 310 -23.32 4.41 4.08
C ILE A 310 -21.88 4.04 4.41
N ILE A 311 -21.08 5.01 4.86
CA ILE A 311 -19.70 4.74 5.28
C ILE A 311 -19.70 3.78 6.47
N ALA A 312 -20.45 4.04 7.55
CA ALA A 312 -20.50 3.16 8.71
C ALA A 312 -20.95 1.73 8.34
N ALA A 313 -21.97 1.59 7.48
CA ALA A 313 -22.45 0.31 6.99
C ALA A 313 -21.39 -0.42 6.16
N SER A 314 -20.67 0.30 5.30
CA SER A 314 -19.57 -0.28 4.50
C SER A 314 -18.43 -0.80 5.38
N LEU A 315 -18.05 -0.06 6.43
CA LEU A 315 -17.03 -0.46 7.38
C LEU A 315 -17.48 -1.66 8.22
N TYR A 316 -18.74 -1.68 8.64
CA TYR A 316 -19.31 -2.83 9.32
C TYR A 316 -19.34 -4.08 8.43
N ALA A 317 -19.69 -3.93 7.13
CA ALA A 317 -19.65 -5.02 6.17
C ALA A 317 -18.23 -5.60 6.00
N VAL A 318 -17.20 -4.74 5.91
CA VAL A 318 -15.79 -5.18 5.86
C VAL A 318 -15.39 -5.91 7.15
N TYR A 319 -15.79 -5.38 8.31
CA TYR A 319 -15.52 -6.02 9.61
C TYR A 319 -16.14 -7.43 9.70
N VAL A 320 -17.43 -7.55 9.38
CA VAL A 320 -18.15 -8.84 9.39
C VAL A 320 -17.60 -9.80 8.35
N ALA A 321 -17.32 -9.33 7.14
CA ALA A 321 -16.68 -10.13 6.10
C ALA A 321 -15.34 -10.71 6.56
N THR A 322 -14.53 -9.88 7.23
CA THR A 322 -13.23 -10.30 7.75
C THR A 322 -13.40 -11.32 8.86
N SER A 323 -14.19 -11.03 9.90
CA SER A 323 -14.36 -11.95 11.04
C SER A 323 -15.02 -13.27 10.64
N ALA A 324 -15.99 -13.26 9.71
CA ALA A 324 -16.63 -14.46 9.21
C ALA A 324 -15.67 -15.33 8.38
N SER A 325 -14.84 -14.70 7.52
CA SER A 325 -13.85 -15.42 6.70
C SER A 325 -12.85 -16.19 7.57
N PHE A 326 -12.35 -15.57 8.66
CA PHE A 326 -11.49 -16.25 9.63
C PHE A 326 -12.21 -17.33 10.45
N GLY A 327 -13.47 -17.09 10.83
CA GLY A 327 -14.29 -18.07 11.57
C GLY A 327 -14.63 -19.32 10.76
N GLU A 328 -14.86 -19.19 9.45
CA GLU A 328 -15.15 -20.35 8.59
C GLU A 328 -13.87 -21.11 8.17
N GLN A 329 -12.73 -20.42 8.04
CA GLN A 329 -11.43 -21.07 7.77
C GLN A 329 -11.06 -22.10 8.85
N ALA A 330 -11.52 -21.87 10.08
CA ALA A 330 -11.34 -22.74 11.24
C ALA A 330 -12.10 -24.09 11.17
N SER A 331 -13.16 -24.19 10.37
CA SER A 331 -14.07 -25.35 10.33
C SER A 331 -13.84 -26.26 9.12
N SER A 332 -12.90 -25.89 8.25
CA SER A 332 -12.69 -26.53 6.94
C SER A 332 -11.56 -27.58 6.94
N ASP A 333 -11.26 -28.19 8.10
CA ASP A 333 -10.20 -29.20 8.22
C ASP A 333 -10.73 -30.65 8.13
N GLY A 334 -11.97 -30.88 7.69
CA GLY A 334 -12.50 -32.25 7.69
C GLY A 334 -13.82 -32.55 6.98
N SER A 335 -14.40 -31.62 6.20
CA SER A 335 -15.58 -31.98 5.39
C SER A 335 -15.47 -31.46 3.97
N SER A 336 -15.68 -32.36 3.02
CA SER A 336 -15.69 -32.16 1.57
C SER A 336 -16.77 -31.15 1.15
N LYS A 337 -16.59 -29.87 1.46
CA LYS A 337 -17.25 -28.78 0.75
C LYS A 337 -16.42 -28.50 -0.51
N ASP A 338 -17.09 -28.41 -1.66
CA ASP A 338 -16.45 -28.18 -2.96
C ASP A 338 -15.37 -27.09 -2.85
N GLY A 339 -14.14 -27.38 -3.28
CA GLY A 339 -12.98 -26.48 -3.09
C GLY A 339 -13.19 -25.05 -3.59
N PHE A 340 -14.15 -24.84 -4.50
CA PHE A 340 -14.61 -23.53 -4.94
C PHE A 340 -15.25 -22.69 -3.82
N TRP A 341 -16.08 -23.27 -2.94
CA TRP A 341 -16.70 -22.54 -1.84
C TRP A 341 -15.66 -22.11 -0.80
N ALA A 342 -14.67 -22.96 -0.50
CA ALA A 342 -13.55 -22.61 0.36
C ALA A 342 -12.72 -21.45 -0.22
N LEU A 343 -12.53 -21.43 -1.54
CA LEU A 343 -11.92 -20.32 -2.27
C LEU A 343 -12.71 -19.01 -2.09
N VAL A 344 -14.03 -19.05 -2.32
CA VAL A 344 -14.87 -17.85 -2.20
C VAL A 344 -14.84 -17.31 -0.78
N VAL A 345 -14.96 -18.17 0.24
CA VAL A 345 -14.96 -17.78 1.66
C VAL A 345 -13.69 -17.04 2.05
N GLN A 346 -12.53 -17.47 1.55
CA GLN A 346 -11.24 -16.81 1.81
C GLN A 346 -11.07 -15.47 1.10
N PHE A 347 -11.81 -15.23 0.01
CA PHE A 347 -11.78 -13.98 -0.75
C PHE A 347 -12.89 -13.00 -0.35
N ILE A 348 -13.81 -13.35 0.56
CA ILE A 348 -14.91 -12.49 0.99
C ILE A 348 -14.44 -11.08 1.40
N PRO A 349 -13.42 -10.90 2.26
CA PRO A 349 -12.99 -9.56 2.68
C PRO A 349 -12.53 -8.72 1.49
N SER A 350 -11.74 -9.32 0.59
CA SER A 350 -11.29 -8.67 -0.64
C SER A 350 -12.45 -8.34 -1.58
N LEU A 351 -13.38 -9.28 -1.81
CA LEU A 351 -14.56 -9.09 -2.66
C LEU A 351 -15.46 -7.96 -2.16
N VAL A 352 -15.67 -7.87 -0.85
CA VAL A 352 -16.46 -6.81 -0.23
C VAL A 352 -15.74 -5.47 -0.40
N ILE A 353 -14.44 -5.37 -0.12
CA ILE A 353 -13.67 -4.13 -0.28
C ILE A 353 -13.67 -3.66 -1.75
N THR A 354 -13.32 -4.54 -2.69
CA THR A 354 -13.29 -4.22 -4.12
C THR A 354 -14.68 -3.83 -4.63
N GLY A 355 -15.73 -4.55 -4.23
CA GLY A 355 -17.12 -4.24 -4.60
C GLY A 355 -17.58 -2.87 -4.06
N LEU A 356 -17.29 -2.56 -2.80
CA LEU A 356 -17.59 -1.26 -2.20
C LEU A 356 -16.86 -0.11 -2.92
N ASN A 357 -15.59 -0.32 -3.27
CA ASN A 357 -14.77 0.66 -4.00
C ASN A 357 -15.27 0.97 -5.42
N ILE A 358 -16.08 0.08 -6.01
CA ILE A 358 -16.71 0.28 -7.32
C ILE A 358 -18.10 0.92 -7.17
N VAL A 359 -18.93 0.40 -6.27
CA VAL A 359 -20.35 0.77 -6.17
C VAL A 359 -20.55 2.11 -5.46
N ILE A 360 -19.88 2.31 -4.31
CA ILE A 360 -20.15 3.46 -3.43
C ILE A 360 -19.77 4.81 -4.03
N PRO A 361 -18.67 4.97 -4.80
CA PRO A 361 -18.39 6.25 -5.47
C PRO A 361 -19.49 6.69 -6.43
N GLY A 362 -20.13 5.73 -7.12
CA GLY A 362 -21.30 5.98 -7.95
C GLY A 362 -22.48 6.50 -7.13
N VAL A 363 -22.72 5.90 -5.96
CA VAL A 363 -23.76 6.35 -5.00
C VAL A 363 -23.46 7.77 -4.51
N PHE A 364 -22.22 8.08 -4.10
CA PHE A 364 -21.84 9.44 -3.69
C PHE A 364 -22.03 10.48 -4.79
N SER A 365 -21.70 10.12 -6.04
CA SER A 365 -21.92 11.00 -7.21
C SER A 365 -23.41 11.27 -7.47
N HIS A 366 -24.30 10.38 -7.04
CA HIS A 366 -25.74 10.60 -7.13
C HIS A 366 -26.24 11.47 -5.97
N LEU A 367 -25.81 11.17 -4.73
CA LEU A 367 -26.23 11.92 -3.53
C LEU A 367 -25.83 13.40 -3.61
N ILE A 368 -24.64 13.70 -4.11
CA ILE A 368 -24.12 15.07 -4.13
C ILE A 368 -24.93 16.00 -5.05
N ARG A 369 -25.67 15.46 -6.03
CA ARG A 369 -26.58 16.23 -6.89
C ARG A 369 -27.72 16.87 -6.09
N PHE A 370 -28.11 16.30 -4.96
CA PHE A 370 -29.11 16.91 -4.07
C PHE A 370 -28.55 18.09 -3.26
N GLU A 371 -27.24 18.14 -3.03
CA GLU A 371 -26.60 19.14 -2.18
C GLU A 371 -26.32 20.47 -2.90
N ASN A 372 -26.56 20.51 -4.23
CA ASN A 372 -26.42 21.65 -5.13
C ASN A 372 -25.13 22.46 -4.86
N TYR A 373 -24.00 21.76 -4.81
CA TYR A 373 -22.68 22.39 -4.70
C TYR A 373 -22.21 22.94 -6.06
N SER A 374 -21.15 23.77 -6.05
CA SER A 374 -20.48 24.14 -7.30
C SER A 374 -19.82 22.90 -7.92
N THR A 375 -19.74 22.83 -9.25
CA THR A 375 -19.21 21.64 -9.95
C THR A 375 -17.78 21.30 -9.52
N ALA A 376 -16.94 22.32 -9.24
CA ALA A 376 -15.59 22.11 -8.74
C ALA A 376 -15.57 21.53 -7.31
N PHE A 377 -16.46 22.00 -6.43
CA PHE A 377 -16.59 21.46 -5.08
C PHE A 377 -17.24 20.07 -5.07
N GLU A 378 -18.18 19.82 -5.97
CA GLU A 378 -18.85 18.52 -6.17
C GLU A 378 -17.82 17.42 -6.44
N ILE A 379 -16.92 17.65 -7.40
CA ILE A 379 -15.84 16.71 -7.72
C ILE A 379 -14.92 16.52 -6.51
N LYS A 380 -14.45 17.61 -5.88
CA LYS A 380 -13.54 17.54 -4.72
C LYS A 380 -14.16 16.78 -3.53
N LEU A 381 -15.42 17.04 -3.21
CA LEU A 381 -16.11 16.40 -2.09
C LEU A 381 -16.39 14.92 -2.38
N THR A 382 -16.79 14.59 -3.60
CA THR A 382 -17.00 13.18 -4.02
C THR A 382 -15.69 12.40 -3.95
N LEU A 383 -14.59 13.01 -4.41
CA LEU A 383 -13.26 12.43 -4.29
C LEU A 383 -12.86 12.26 -2.83
N LEU A 384 -13.02 13.28 -1.98
CA LEU A 384 -12.71 13.20 -0.55
C LEU A 384 -13.47 12.07 0.15
N ARG A 385 -14.77 11.96 -0.10
CA ARG A 385 -15.62 10.87 0.45
C ARG A 385 -15.14 9.50 -0.03
N THR A 386 -14.75 9.37 -1.29
CA THR A 386 -14.23 8.13 -1.88
C THR A 386 -12.85 7.76 -1.32
N VAL A 387 -11.97 8.74 -1.15
CA VAL A 387 -10.65 8.57 -0.52
C VAL A 387 -10.82 8.06 0.91
N PHE A 388 -11.71 8.70 1.67
CA PHE A 388 -12.00 8.32 3.05
C PHE A 388 -12.52 6.89 3.13
N LEU A 389 -13.49 6.51 2.30
CA LEU A 389 -14.00 5.14 2.23
C LEU A 389 -12.88 4.12 1.97
N ARG A 390 -12.04 4.36 0.96
CA ARG A 390 -10.97 3.43 0.56
C ARG A 390 -9.96 3.21 1.68
N PHE A 391 -9.49 4.30 2.31
CA PHE A 391 -8.52 4.19 3.40
C PHE A 391 -9.12 3.60 4.67
N THR A 392 -10.33 4.00 5.05
CA THR A 392 -10.97 3.43 6.24
C THR A 392 -11.32 1.96 6.04
N SER A 393 -11.62 1.51 4.81
CA SER A 393 -11.82 0.08 4.51
C SER A 393 -10.54 -0.74 4.72
N ILE A 394 -9.38 -0.28 4.21
CA ILE A 394 -8.07 -0.91 4.48
C ILE A 394 -7.78 -0.89 5.99
N PHE A 395 -8.04 0.23 6.65
CA PHE A 395 -7.78 0.38 8.09
C PHE A 395 -8.61 -0.60 8.93
N VAL A 396 -9.90 -0.76 8.61
CA VAL A 396 -10.77 -1.73 9.28
C VAL A 396 -10.32 -3.17 9.03
N LEU A 397 -9.88 -3.50 7.81
CA LEU A 397 -9.27 -4.81 7.53
C LEU A 397 -8.08 -5.05 8.47
N LEU A 398 -7.14 -4.10 8.56
CA LEU A 398 -5.95 -4.22 9.41
C LEU A 398 -6.27 -4.30 10.90
N ILE A 399 -7.21 -3.50 11.41
CA ILE A 399 -7.66 -3.61 12.81
C ILE A 399 -8.32 -4.95 13.08
N SER A 400 -9.12 -5.45 12.14
CA SER A 400 -9.81 -6.75 12.28
C SER A 400 -8.78 -7.88 12.34
N LEU A 401 -7.77 -7.83 11.47
CA LEU A 401 -6.63 -8.74 11.50
C LEU A 401 -5.86 -8.65 12.81
N TYR A 402 -5.53 -7.44 13.26
CA TYR A 402 -4.83 -7.22 14.52
C TYR A 402 -5.59 -7.78 15.72
N LYS A 403 -6.92 -7.59 15.78
CA LYS A 403 -7.76 -8.17 16.83
C LYS A 403 -7.77 -9.70 16.81
N GLN A 404 -7.77 -10.30 15.62
CA GLN A 404 -7.71 -11.75 15.48
C GLN A 404 -6.33 -12.30 15.89
N ILE A 405 -5.25 -11.59 15.56
CA ILE A 405 -3.87 -11.98 15.88
C ILE A 405 -3.56 -11.86 17.38
N ASN A 406 -4.03 -10.80 18.02
CA ASN A 406 -3.81 -10.53 19.45
C ASN A 406 -4.97 -10.99 20.33
N CYS A 407 -5.80 -11.88 19.82
CA CYS A 407 -6.85 -12.47 20.62
C CYS A 407 -6.19 -13.28 21.76
N GLU A 408 -6.48 -12.89 23.00
CA GLU A 408 -5.88 -13.43 24.22
C GLU A 408 -6.96 -14.16 25.02
N LYS A 409 -7.36 -15.35 24.55
CA LYS A 409 -8.31 -16.22 25.24
C LYS A 409 -7.92 -17.69 25.03
N GLY A 410 -7.72 -18.42 26.13
CA GLY A 410 -7.53 -19.88 26.12
C GLY A 410 -6.11 -20.39 26.39
N GLU A 411 -6.01 -21.71 26.59
CA GLU A 411 -4.75 -22.45 26.63
C GLU A 411 -4.01 -22.27 25.29
N GLN A 412 -2.87 -21.57 25.31
CA GLN A 412 -2.01 -21.44 24.15
C GLN A 412 -1.43 -22.82 23.79
N GLY A 413 -1.62 -23.23 22.54
CA GLY A 413 -0.97 -24.40 21.98
C GLY A 413 0.55 -24.20 21.83
N VAL A 414 1.23 -25.26 21.40
CA VAL A 414 2.65 -25.18 21.01
C VAL A 414 2.79 -24.10 19.93
N CYS A 415 3.80 -23.24 20.04
CA CYS A 415 4.04 -22.13 19.11
C CYS A 415 3.01 -20.99 19.13
N PHE A 416 2.37 -20.74 20.28
CA PHE A 416 1.39 -19.67 20.47
C PHE A 416 0.17 -19.80 19.54
N GLU A 417 -0.12 -21.01 19.05
CA GLU A 417 -1.31 -21.31 18.29
C GLU A 417 -2.54 -21.27 19.20
N GLY A 418 -3.58 -20.55 18.78
CA GLY A 418 -4.83 -20.51 19.53
C GLY A 418 -5.66 -21.77 19.27
N LYS A 419 -5.95 -22.56 20.32
CA LYS A 419 -6.70 -23.82 20.22
C LYS A 419 -8.23 -23.65 20.29
N ASP A 420 -8.71 -22.50 20.76
CA ASP A 420 -10.15 -22.28 20.95
C ASP A 420 -10.85 -21.93 19.61
N ASP A 421 -12.08 -22.42 19.42
CA ASP A 421 -12.92 -22.12 18.23
C ASP A 421 -13.19 -20.63 18.05
N VAL A 422 -13.04 -19.84 19.11
CA VAL A 422 -13.24 -18.39 19.12
C VAL A 422 -11.96 -17.63 18.69
N CYS A 423 -10.79 -18.25 18.79
CA CYS A 423 -9.50 -17.57 18.78
C CYS A 423 -8.42 -18.41 18.08
N LYS A 424 -8.49 -18.53 16.75
CA LYS A 424 -7.45 -19.24 15.98
C LYS A 424 -6.38 -18.26 15.49
N LYS A 425 -5.33 -18.10 16.30
CA LYS A 425 -4.12 -17.34 15.94
C LYS A 425 -3.26 -18.16 14.98
N PRO A 426 -2.92 -17.67 13.77
CA PRO A 426 -2.04 -18.38 12.86
C PRO A 426 -0.63 -18.49 13.44
N VAL A 427 0.06 -19.61 13.17
CA VAL A 427 1.43 -19.87 13.64
C VAL A 427 2.39 -18.76 13.17
N CYS A 428 2.25 -18.31 11.92
CA CYS A 428 2.99 -17.17 11.36
C CYS A 428 2.02 -16.05 10.96
N TRP A 429 1.83 -15.08 11.85
CA TRP A 429 0.86 -14.00 11.63
C TRP A 429 1.33 -13.01 10.56
N GLU A 430 2.63 -12.79 10.39
CA GLU A 430 3.18 -11.89 9.37
C GLU A 430 2.82 -12.38 7.97
N THR A 431 2.97 -13.69 7.72
CA THR A 431 2.58 -14.35 6.48
C THR A 431 1.07 -14.24 6.26
N ALA A 432 0.25 -14.44 7.32
CA ALA A 432 -1.20 -14.33 7.21
C ALA A 432 -1.66 -12.91 6.82
N VAL A 433 -1.01 -11.85 7.34
CA VAL A 433 -1.28 -10.46 6.92
C VAL A 433 -0.88 -10.26 5.46
N GLY A 434 0.28 -10.77 5.05
CA GLY A 434 0.74 -10.72 3.66
C GLY A 434 -0.23 -11.40 2.70
N GLN A 435 -0.78 -12.55 3.07
CA GLN A 435 -1.78 -13.27 2.26
C GLN A 435 -3.04 -12.46 2.02
N GLN A 436 -3.53 -11.72 3.04
CA GLN A 436 -4.73 -10.90 2.89
C GLN A 436 -4.49 -9.70 1.95
N ILE A 437 -3.33 -9.06 2.05
CA ILE A 437 -2.94 -7.97 1.15
C ILE A 437 -2.73 -8.49 -0.28
N TYR A 438 -2.11 -9.68 -0.42
CA TYR A 438 -1.92 -10.37 -1.69
C TYR A 438 -3.27 -10.67 -2.37
N LYS A 439 -4.21 -11.30 -1.66
CA LYS A 439 -5.56 -11.60 -2.17
C LYS A 439 -6.30 -10.35 -2.61
N LEU A 440 -6.25 -9.27 -1.82
CA LEU A 440 -6.86 -7.98 -2.17
C LEU A 440 -6.23 -7.39 -3.44
N THR A 441 -4.90 -7.35 -3.52
CA THR A 441 -4.18 -6.78 -4.67
C THR A 441 -4.42 -7.59 -5.94
N LEU A 442 -4.39 -8.91 -5.85
CA LEU A 442 -4.68 -9.82 -6.97
C LEU A 442 -6.11 -9.63 -7.47
N LEU A 443 -7.07 -9.58 -6.54
CA LEU A 443 -8.48 -9.39 -6.89
C LEU A 443 -8.70 -8.02 -7.54
N ASP A 444 -8.14 -6.94 -7.00
CA ASP A 444 -8.24 -5.61 -7.58
C ASP A 444 -7.63 -5.55 -8.99
N PHE A 445 -6.52 -6.25 -9.23
CA PHE A 445 -5.92 -6.38 -10.55
C PHE A 445 -6.84 -7.12 -11.53
N VAL A 446 -7.37 -8.27 -11.13
CA VAL A 446 -8.28 -9.08 -11.96
C VAL A 446 -9.57 -8.32 -12.25
N VAL A 447 -10.16 -7.67 -11.24
CA VAL A 447 -11.36 -6.85 -11.41
C VAL A 447 -11.08 -5.63 -12.27
N GLY A 448 -9.92 -4.97 -12.11
CA GLY A 448 -9.49 -3.87 -12.99
C GLY A 448 -9.42 -4.28 -14.46
N ILE A 449 -8.80 -5.43 -14.75
CA ILE A 449 -8.79 -6.02 -16.10
C ILE A 449 -10.21 -6.33 -16.57
N ALA A 450 -11.02 -6.99 -15.73
CA ALA A 450 -12.39 -7.34 -16.07
C ALA A 450 -13.24 -6.10 -16.39
N LEU A 451 -13.12 -5.01 -15.63
CA LEU A 451 -13.82 -3.75 -15.91
C LEU A 451 -13.44 -3.17 -17.27
N VAL A 452 -12.16 -3.23 -17.64
CA VAL A 452 -11.70 -2.77 -18.96
C VAL A 452 -12.30 -3.63 -20.08
N PHE A 453 -12.19 -4.95 -19.97
CA PHE A 453 -12.62 -5.87 -21.03
C PHE A 453 -14.13 -6.08 -21.13
N LEU A 454 -14.85 -6.06 -20.00
CA LEU A 454 -16.29 -6.36 -19.94
C LEU A 454 -17.16 -5.11 -19.95
N ILE A 455 -16.65 -3.95 -19.53
CA ILE A 455 -17.43 -2.70 -19.46
C ILE A 455 -16.89 -1.65 -20.43
N GLU A 456 -15.61 -1.27 -20.31
CA GLU A 456 -15.07 -0.14 -21.09
C GLU A 456 -14.94 -0.46 -22.59
N LEU A 457 -14.42 -1.64 -22.95
CA LEU A 457 -14.28 -2.05 -24.35
C LEU A 457 -15.63 -2.25 -25.05
N PRO A 458 -16.62 -2.98 -24.49
CA PRO A 458 -17.92 -3.12 -25.13
C PRO A 458 -18.64 -1.79 -25.24
N ARG A 459 -18.57 -0.92 -24.22
CA ARG A 459 -19.10 0.45 -24.30
C ARG A 459 -18.47 1.22 -25.46
N ARG A 460 -17.14 1.15 -25.61
CA ARG A 460 -16.44 1.83 -26.72
C ARG A 460 -16.87 1.28 -28.09
N LEU A 461 -16.99 -0.03 -28.23
CA LEU A 461 -17.41 -0.69 -29.48
C LEU A 461 -18.87 -0.39 -29.83
N LEU A 462 -19.76 -0.38 -28.83
CA LEU A 462 -21.18 -0.06 -29.02
C LEU A 462 -21.35 1.38 -29.50
N VAL A 463 -20.59 2.32 -28.90
CA VAL A 463 -20.65 3.74 -29.24
C VAL A 463 -20.08 4.08 -30.60
N THR A 464 -19.13 3.30 -31.11
CA THR A 464 -18.56 3.52 -32.45
C THR A 464 -19.35 2.82 -33.56
N ARG A 465 -20.02 1.70 -33.28
CA ARG A 465 -20.68 0.89 -34.31
C ARG A 465 -22.18 1.11 -34.44
N VAL A 466 -22.88 1.47 -33.36
CA VAL A 466 -24.36 1.51 -33.33
C VAL A 466 -24.84 2.93 -33.03
N ASP A 467 -25.36 3.65 -34.03
CA ASP A 467 -25.87 5.01 -33.85
C ASP A 467 -27.35 4.98 -33.40
N SER A 468 -27.58 4.66 -32.12
CA SER A 468 -28.92 4.62 -31.51
C SER A 468 -29.10 5.72 -30.45
N LYS A 469 -30.35 6.06 -30.11
CA LYS A 469 -30.65 6.99 -28.99
C LYS A 469 -30.08 6.50 -27.66
N LEU A 470 -30.08 5.19 -27.43
CA LEU A 470 -29.48 4.57 -26.24
C LEU A 470 -27.96 4.76 -26.23
N THR A 471 -27.32 4.61 -27.38
CA THR A 471 -25.88 4.84 -27.54
C THR A 471 -25.48 6.28 -27.25
N LYS A 472 -26.30 7.25 -27.68
CA LYS A 472 -26.10 8.68 -27.37
C LYS A 472 -26.28 8.99 -25.88
N TRP A 473 -27.11 8.23 -25.17
CA TRP A 473 -27.27 8.35 -23.72
C TRP A 473 -26.10 7.74 -22.93
N ILE A 474 -25.63 6.55 -23.35
CA ILE A 474 -24.47 5.88 -22.71
C ILE A 474 -23.20 6.73 -22.85
N GLY A 475 -23.00 7.37 -24.01
CA GLY A 475 -21.87 8.26 -24.24
C GLY A 475 -20.51 7.53 -24.28
N ARG A 476 -19.47 8.24 -24.74
CA ARG A 476 -18.11 7.70 -24.79
C ARG A 476 -17.52 7.59 -23.37
N PRO A 477 -16.62 6.63 -23.12
CA PRO A 477 -15.90 6.58 -21.84
C PRO A 477 -15.09 7.86 -21.66
N GLU A 478 -15.26 8.53 -20.52
CA GLU A 478 -14.54 9.76 -20.16
C GLU A 478 -13.34 9.42 -19.29
N PHE A 479 -12.20 10.05 -19.57
CA PHE A 479 -10.98 9.89 -18.77
C PHE A 479 -10.97 10.92 -17.63
N SER A 480 -11.53 10.56 -16.48
CA SER A 480 -11.47 11.38 -15.27
C SER A 480 -10.09 11.25 -14.61
N ILE A 481 -9.23 12.25 -14.82
CA ILE A 481 -7.89 12.30 -14.21
C ILE A 481 -7.95 12.09 -12.69
N PRO A 482 -8.80 12.80 -11.92
CA PRO A 482 -8.78 12.67 -10.46
C PRO A 482 -9.13 11.26 -9.96
N THR A 483 -10.06 10.58 -10.64
CA THR A 483 -10.43 9.21 -10.30
C THR A 483 -9.28 8.24 -10.55
N ARG A 484 -8.59 8.37 -11.68
CA ARG A 484 -7.44 7.51 -12.01
C ARG A 484 -6.25 7.77 -11.09
N VAL A 485 -5.99 9.02 -10.72
CA VAL A 485 -4.97 9.32 -9.70
C VAL A 485 -5.31 8.65 -8.38
N LEU A 486 -6.58 8.64 -7.98
CA LEU A 486 -7.00 8.02 -6.72
C LEU A 486 -6.83 6.49 -6.74
N ASP A 487 -7.11 5.84 -7.88
CA ASP A 487 -6.84 4.41 -8.07
C ASP A 487 -5.35 4.10 -7.93
N LEU A 488 -4.48 4.96 -8.50
CA LEU A 488 -3.02 4.83 -8.35
C LEU A 488 -2.56 5.01 -6.91
N VAL A 489 -3.05 6.04 -6.20
CA VAL A 489 -2.68 6.28 -4.80
C VAL A 489 -3.13 5.10 -3.92
N TYR A 490 -4.34 4.60 -4.13
CA TYR A 490 -4.86 3.42 -3.43
C TYR A 490 -3.97 2.19 -3.67
N SER A 491 -3.67 1.86 -4.93
CA SER A 491 -2.79 0.75 -5.27
C SER A 491 -1.40 0.93 -4.66
N GLN A 492 -0.84 2.15 -4.67
CA GLN A 492 0.45 2.44 -4.05
C GLN A 492 0.45 2.20 -2.54
N THR A 493 -0.66 2.53 -1.86
CA THR A 493 -0.78 2.26 -0.42
C THR A 493 -0.85 0.78 -0.11
N LEU A 494 -1.48 -0.03 -0.96
CA LEU A 494 -1.44 -1.49 -0.86
C LEU A 494 -0.01 -2.02 -1.09
N CYS A 495 0.73 -1.49 -2.06
CA CYS A 495 2.12 -1.87 -2.29
C CYS A 495 3.01 -1.58 -1.08
N TRP A 496 2.91 -0.39 -0.46
CA TRP A 496 3.71 -0.07 0.73
C TRP A 496 3.36 -0.92 1.94
N LEU A 497 2.06 -1.16 2.16
CA LEU A 497 1.61 -2.04 3.22
C LEU A 497 2.08 -3.48 2.97
N GLY A 498 1.99 -3.93 1.71
CA GLY A 498 2.41 -5.24 1.24
C GLY A 498 3.91 -5.45 1.38
N THR A 499 4.75 -4.48 1.02
CA THR A 499 6.22 -4.65 0.97
C THR A 499 6.80 -5.25 2.27
N PHE A 500 6.25 -4.88 3.43
CA PHE A 500 6.73 -5.41 4.70
C PHE A 500 6.30 -6.85 5.01
N TYR A 501 5.19 -7.34 4.44
CA TYR A 501 4.67 -8.70 4.69
C TYR A 501 4.87 -9.65 3.50
N CYS A 502 4.78 -9.09 2.30
CA CYS A 502 5.08 -9.69 1.01
C CYS A 502 5.97 -8.72 0.17
N PRO A 503 7.31 -8.83 0.26
CA PRO A 503 8.24 -7.87 -0.36
C PRO A 503 8.38 -7.91 -1.89
N ILE A 504 7.75 -8.87 -2.56
CA ILE A 504 7.72 -9.02 -4.03
C ILE A 504 6.32 -8.62 -4.50
#